data_AF-A0A1F3LFR6-F1
#
_entry.id   AF-A0A1F3LFR6-F1
#
_cell.length_a   1.000
_cell.length_b   1.000
_cell.length_c   1.000
_cell.angle_alpha   90.00
_cell.angle_beta   90.00
_cell.angle_gamma   90.00
#
_symmetry.space_group_name_H-M   'P 1'
#
loop_
_entity.id
_entity.type
_entity.pdbx_description
1 polymer ?
#
loop_
_entity_poly.entity_id
_entity_poly.type
_entity_poly.pdbx_seq_one_letter_code
_entity_poly.pdbx_strand_id
1 'polypeptide(L)'
;MTTTNKREIVPDSNLIAFCGLYCGACRSYLAGKCPGCKENVKATWCKIRQCCMENNLQSCADCKMIELSQCKKYNNFISKTFGFIFNSDRSACISRIKIVGYDGFALEMANAKKQTIKRK
;
A
#
# COMPACT_ATOMS: atom_id res chain seq x y z
N MET A 1 -11.40 -1.42 -30.71
CA MET A 1 -10.64 -2.40 -29.91
C MET A 1 -9.66 -1.63 -29.03
N THR A 2 -9.95 -1.43 -27.74
CA THR A 2 -9.02 -0.73 -26.84
C THR A 2 -7.99 -1.74 -26.33
N THR A 3 -6.80 -1.73 -26.91
CA THR A 3 -5.61 -2.39 -26.35
C THR A 3 -5.35 -1.76 -24.98
N THR A 4 -5.84 -2.41 -23.93
CA THR A 4 -5.49 -2.03 -22.56
C THR A 4 -4.04 -2.47 -22.36
N ASN A 5 -3.13 -1.50 -22.49
CA ASN A 5 -1.71 -1.70 -22.22
C ASN A 5 -1.57 -2.06 -20.73
N LYS A 6 -1.49 -3.36 -20.45
CA LYS A 6 -1.57 -3.92 -19.11
C LYS A 6 -0.17 -3.81 -18.50
N ARG A 7 -0.03 -3.08 -17.39
CA ARG A 7 1.26 -2.94 -16.72
C ARG A 7 1.73 -4.31 -16.22
N GLU A 8 3.03 -4.52 -16.22
CA GLU A 8 3.64 -5.71 -15.62
C GLU A 8 3.84 -5.53 -14.12
N ILE A 9 3.91 -6.65 -13.40
CA ILE A 9 4.28 -6.64 -11.99
C ILE A 9 5.80 -6.55 -11.92
N VAL A 10 6.31 -5.38 -11.58
CA VAL A 10 7.74 -5.13 -11.34
C VAL A 10 8.01 -5.03 -9.84
N PRO A 11 9.23 -5.25 -9.34
CA PRO A 11 9.62 -5.01 -7.94
C PRO A 11 10.07 -3.55 -7.75
N ASP A 12 9.13 -2.62 -7.62
CA ASP A 12 9.39 -1.18 -7.45
C ASP A 12 8.84 -0.69 -6.11
N SER A 13 9.73 -0.23 -5.23
CA SER A 13 9.38 0.31 -3.92
C SER A 13 8.50 1.57 -4.00
N ASN A 14 8.49 2.29 -5.12
CA ASN A 14 7.57 3.41 -5.33
C ASN A 14 6.11 2.98 -5.45
N LEU A 15 5.88 1.70 -5.77
CA LEU A 15 4.54 1.10 -5.82
C LEU A 15 4.07 0.57 -4.47
N ILE A 16 4.81 0.81 -3.38
CA ILE A 16 4.32 0.58 -2.02
C ILE A 16 3.42 1.75 -1.59
N ALA A 17 2.19 1.43 -1.20
CA ALA A 17 1.23 2.38 -0.68
C ALA A 17 1.59 2.80 0.74
N PHE A 18 1.14 4.00 1.14
CA PHE A 18 1.37 4.54 2.48
C PHE A 18 0.88 3.63 3.62
N CYS A 19 -0.12 2.78 3.35
CA CYS A 19 -0.66 1.82 4.32
C CYS A 19 -0.01 0.42 4.25
N GLY A 20 1.07 0.24 3.47
CA GLY A 20 1.81 -1.02 3.33
C GLY A 20 1.34 -1.95 2.21
N LEU A 21 0.27 -1.63 1.49
CA LEU A 21 -0.18 -2.43 0.34
C LEU A 21 0.75 -2.25 -0.86
N TYR A 22 0.90 -3.28 -1.69
CA TYR A 22 1.69 -3.24 -2.91
C TYR A 22 0.83 -2.95 -4.15
N CYS A 23 0.83 -1.69 -4.62
CA CYS A 23 0.12 -1.27 -5.82
C CYS A 23 0.63 -1.98 -7.09
N GLY A 24 1.90 -2.38 -7.13
CA GLY A 24 2.49 -3.07 -8.30
C GLY A 24 1.83 -4.41 -8.61
N ALA A 25 1.11 -5.01 -7.67
CA ALA A 25 0.30 -6.21 -7.88
C ALA A 25 -1.22 -5.94 -7.80
N CYS A 26 -1.65 -4.68 -7.75
CA CYS A 26 -3.06 -4.32 -7.67
C CYS A 26 -3.73 -4.39 -9.05
N ARG A 27 -4.87 -5.09 -9.15
CA ARG A 27 -5.63 -5.26 -10.40
C ARG A 27 -5.94 -3.93 -11.11
N SER A 28 -6.36 -2.90 -10.39
CA SER A 28 -6.72 -1.61 -10.99
C SER A 28 -5.50 -0.83 -11.49
N TYR A 29 -4.36 -0.96 -10.80
CA TYR A 29 -3.09 -0.39 -11.26
C TYR A 29 -2.63 -1.08 -12.54
N LEU A 30 -2.63 -2.41 -12.54
CA LEU A 30 -2.22 -3.23 -13.69
C LEU A 30 -3.11 -3.00 -14.92
N ALA A 31 -4.40 -2.74 -14.72
CA ALA A 31 -5.33 -2.40 -15.78
C ALA A 31 -5.28 -0.93 -16.25
N GLY A 32 -4.36 -0.11 -15.73
CA GLY A 32 -4.25 1.32 -16.08
C GLY A 32 -5.38 2.20 -15.55
N LYS A 33 -6.26 1.67 -14.70
CA LYS A 33 -7.44 2.39 -14.15
C LYS A 33 -7.11 3.20 -12.89
N CYS A 34 -5.96 2.94 -12.27
CA CYS A 34 -5.49 3.61 -11.07
C CYS A 34 -4.01 3.99 -11.23
N PRO A 35 -3.59 5.21 -10.85
CA PRO A 35 -2.20 5.63 -10.97
C PRO A 35 -1.28 5.04 -9.89
N GLY A 36 -1.84 4.43 -8.84
CA GLY A 36 -1.08 3.97 -7.66
C GLY A 36 -1.28 4.92 -6.47
N CYS A 37 -0.96 4.46 -5.25
CA CYS A 37 -1.34 5.20 -4.03
C CYS A 37 -0.67 6.58 -3.92
N LYS A 38 0.61 6.71 -4.28
CA LYS A 38 1.36 7.97 -4.17
C LYS A 38 0.77 9.03 -5.11
N GLU A 39 0.48 8.62 -6.34
CA GLU A 39 -0.07 9.49 -7.41
C GLU A 39 -1.60 9.67 -7.40
N ASN A 40 -2.34 8.99 -6.51
CA ASN A 40 -3.80 9.07 -6.50
C ASN A 40 -4.32 10.35 -5.80
N VAL A 41 -4.20 11.50 -6.48
CA VAL A 41 -4.67 12.82 -6.00
C VAL A 41 -6.16 12.86 -5.69
N LYS A 42 -6.96 11.98 -6.31
CA LYS A 42 -8.41 11.88 -6.07
C LYS A 42 -8.76 11.20 -4.74
N ALA A 43 -7.80 10.56 -4.07
CA ALA A 43 -8.00 9.91 -2.77
C ALA A 43 -7.92 10.90 -1.59
N THR A 44 -8.61 12.04 -1.70
CA THR A 44 -8.66 13.09 -0.65
C THR A 44 -9.30 12.61 0.65
N TRP A 45 -10.06 11.51 0.62
CA TRP A 45 -10.65 10.87 1.78
C TRP A 45 -9.65 10.00 2.58
N CYS A 46 -8.49 9.67 2.01
CA CYS A 46 -7.53 8.76 2.63
C CYS A 46 -6.63 9.47 3.66
N LYS A 47 -7.05 9.44 4.93
CA LYS A 47 -6.31 10.05 6.05
C LYS A 47 -4.88 9.53 6.21
N ILE A 48 -4.62 8.27 5.86
CA ILE A 48 -3.27 7.70 5.92
C ILE A 48 -2.35 8.38 4.90
N ARG A 49 -2.84 8.56 3.66
CA ARG A 49 -2.11 9.24 2.59
C ARG A 49 -1.78 10.68 2.98
N GLN A 50 -2.80 11.44 3.41
CA GLN A 50 -2.62 12.81 3.88
C GLN A 50 -1.57 12.89 4.98
N CYS A 51 -1.70 12.05 6.02
CA CYS A 51 -0.78 12.05 7.14
C CYS A 51 0.66 11.73 6.73
N CYS A 52 0.89 10.74 5.85
CA CYS A 52 2.25 10.41 5.42
C CYS A 52 2.85 11.53 4.56
N MET A 53 2.07 12.14 3.68
CA MET A 53 2.53 13.28 2.88
C MET A 53 2.89 14.49 3.73
N GLU A 54 2.02 14.87 4.69
CA GLU A 54 2.26 15.98 5.62
C GLU A 54 3.53 15.79 6.46
N ASN A 55 3.89 14.53 6.75
CA ASN A 55 5.04 14.17 7.58
C ASN A 55 6.25 13.69 6.75
N ASN A 56 6.20 13.84 5.42
CA ASN A 56 7.26 13.39 4.49
C ASN A 56 7.70 11.92 4.70
N LEU A 57 6.74 11.04 4.99
CA LEU A 57 6.97 9.60 5.19
C LEU A 57 6.71 8.84 3.90
N GLN A 58 7.52 7.82 3.59
CA GLN A 58 7.25 6.93 2.45
C GLN A 58 6.07 5.99 2.74
N SER A 59 5.92 5.56 4.00
CA SER A 59 4.74 4.86 4.48
C SER A 59 4.61 4.94 6.01
N CYS A 60 3.55 4.36 6.56
CA CYS A 60 3.43 4.20 8.00
C CYS A 60 4.54 3.33 8.64
N ALA A 61 5.37 2.65 7.85
CA ALA A 61 6.55 1.94 8.35
C ALA A 61 7.61 2.90 8.91
N ASP A 62 7.65 4.14 8.41
CA ASP A 62 8.63 5.15 8.83
C ASP A 62 8.15 5.98 10.03
N CYS A 63 6.89 5.82 10.43
CA CYS A 63 6.30 6.60 11.50
C CYS A 63 6.92 6.23 12.85
N LYS A 64 7.58 7.22 13.49
CA LYS A 64 8.21 7.09 14.81
C LYS A 64 7.45 7.82 15.93
N MET A 65 6.40 8.57 15.59
CA MET A 65 5.67 9.42 16.55
C MET A 65 4.71 8.64 17.45
N ILE A 66 4.18 7.52 16.96
CA ILE A 66 3.18 6.71 17.65
C ILE A 66 3.28 5.27 17.18
N GLU A 67 3.04 4.34 18.09
CA GLU A 67 2.89 2.94 17.73
C GLU A 67 1.72 2.72 16.78
N LEU A 68 1.93 1.87 15.77
CA LEU A 68 0.97 1.66 14.69
C LEU A 68 -0.39 1.16 15.22
N SER A 69 -0.36 0.32 16.26
CA SER A 69 -1.54 -0.22 16.94
C SER A 69 -2.38 0.86 17.64
N GLN A 70 -1.75 1.96 18.06
CA GLN A 70 -2.40 3.09 18.73
C GLN A 70 -2.78 4.23 17.76
N CYS A 71 -2.30 4.17 16.51
CA CYS A 71 -2.55 5.21 15.52
C CYS A 71 -4.01 5.20 15.01
N LYS A 72 -4.82 6.15 15.48
CA LYS A 72 -6.22 6.33 15.04
C LYS A 72 -6.35 6.61 13.54
N LYS A 73 -5.37 7.30 12.94
CA LYS A 73 -5.36 7.59 11.49
C LYS A 73 -5.19 6.30 10.68
N TYR A 74 -4.34 5.39 11.14
CA TYR A 74 -4.07 4.11 10.49
C TYR A 74 -5.18 3.06 10.73
N ASN A 75 -5.73 3.04 11.94
CA ASN A 75 -6.78 2.09 12.37
C ASN A 75 -8.22 2.57 12.11
N ASN A 76 -8.38 3.69 11.39
CA ASN A 76 -9.66 4.29 10.97
C ASN A 76 -10.58 3.29 10.25
N PHE A 77 -11.88 3.33 10.52
CA PHE A 77 -12.93 2.49 9.92
C PHE A 77 -12.97 2.47 8.37
N ILE A 78 -12.60 3.55 7.68
CA ILE A 78 -12.55 3.63 6.20
C ILE A 78 -11.38 2.82 5.63
N SER A 79 -10.34 2.59 6.42
CA SER A 79 -9.25 1.68 6.08
C SER A 79 -9.64 0.20 6.26
N LYS A 80 -10.81 -0.09 6.86
CA LYS A 80 -11.40 -1.43 6.97
C LYS A 80 -12.21 -1.82 5.74
N THR A 81 -12.86 -0.90 5.02
CA THR A 81 -13.71 -1.26 3.88
C THR A 81 -12.91 -1.82 2.69
N PHE A 82 -11.76 -1.22 2.34
CA PHE A 82 -10.83 -1.85 1.37
C PHE A 82 -10.03 -3.02 1.97
N GLY A 83 -9.77 -3.01 3.29
CA GLY A 83 -9.13 -4.12 3.98
C GLY A 83 -9.98 -5.38 4.08
N PHE A 84 -11.31 -5.27 3.98
CA PHE A 84 -12.27 -6.39 3.99
C PHE A 84 -12.39 -7.04 2.61
N ILE A 85 -12.33 -6.25 1.54
CA ILE A 85 -12.43 -6.74 0.15
C ILE A 85 -11.17 -7.53 -0.28
N PHE A 86 -9.98 -7.22 0.27
CA PHE A 86 -8.72 -7.87 -0.12
C PHE A 86 -8.19 -8.94 0.85
N ASN A 87 -8.93 -9.27 1.92
CA ASN A 87 -8.43 -10.08 3.06
C ASN A 87 -7.01 -9.65 3.53
N SER A 88 -6.78 -8.33 3.60
CA SER A 88 -5.45 -7.76 3.77
C SER A 88 -5.07 -7.60 5.23
N ASP A 89 -3.88 -8.08 5.59
CA ASP A 89 -3.20 -7.71 6.82
C ASP A 89 -2.19 -6.57 6.55
N ARG A 90 -2.70 -5.33 6.57
CA ARG A 90 -1.87 -4.14 6.38
C ARG A 90 -0.81 -4.00 7.48
N SER A 91 -1.13 -4.37 8.71
CA SER A 91 -0.19 -4.30 9.83
C SER A 91 0.97 -5.27 9.63
N ALA A 92 0.69 -6.50 9.17
CA ALA A 92 1.75 -7.42 8.77
C ALA A 92 2.60 -6.88 7.62
N CYS A 93 2.01 -6.21 6.63
CA CYS A 93 2.79 -5.56 5.57
C CYS A 93 3.72 -4.47 6.14
N ILE A 94 3.21 -3.58 6.99
CA ILE A 94 4.03 -2.53 7.63
C ILE A 94 5.16 -3.15 8.45
N SER A 95 4.86 -4.17 9.27
CA SER A 95 5.88 -4.90 10.01
C SER A 95 6.91 -5.56 9.09
N ARG A 96 6.47 -6.13 7.96
CA ARG A 96 7.40 -6.73 6.98
C ARG A 96 8.31 -5.68 6.36
N ILE A 97 7.79 -4.53 5.94
CA ILE A 97 8.59 -3.40 5.43
C ILE A 97 9.65 -2.97 6.46
N LYS A 98 9.29 -2.88 7.75
CA LYS A 98 10.25 -2.56 8.81
C LYS A 98 11.38 -3.60 8.96
N ILE A 99 11.11 -4.87 8.63
CA ILE A 99 12.08 -5.97 8.76
C ILE A 99 12.99 -6.09 7.53
N VAL A 100 12.43 -6.02 6.33
CA VAL A 100 13.17 -6.30 5.07
C VAL A 100 13.48 -5.05 4.24
N GLY A 101 13.02 -3.88 4.67
CA GLY A 101 13.09 -2.65 3.90
C GLY A 101 12.09 -2.60 2.74
N TYR A 102 12.00 -1.45 2.09
CA TYR A 102 11.05 -1.23 0.99
C TYR A 102 11.36 -2.08 -0.23
N ASP A 103 12.62 -2.16 -0.65
CA ASP A 103 13.00 -2.92 -1.84
C ASP A 103 12.80 -4.42 -1.64
N GLY A 104 13.17 -4.94 -0.46
CA GLY A 104 12.93 -6.34 -0.09
C GLY A 104 11.43 -6.66 -0.09
N PHE A 105 10.59 -5.79 0.48
CA PHE A 105 9.15 -5.98 0.47
C PHE A 105 8.56 -5.92 -0.95
N ALA A 106 8.98 -4.96 -1.78
CA ALA A 106 8.52 -4.85 -3.17
C ALA A 106 8.89 -6.11 -3.98
N LEU A 107 10.11 -6.64 -3.80
CA LEU A 107 10.56 -7.87 -4.42
C LEU A 107 9.72 -9.08 -3.99
N GLU A 108 9.48 -9.24 -2.69
CA GLU A 108 8.64 -10.32 -2.15
C GLU A 108 7.22 -10.28 -2.72
N MET A 109 6.60 -9.10 -2.72
CA MET A 109 5.23 -8.91 -3.20
C MET A 109 5.12 -9.11 -4.72
N ALA A 110 6.11 -8.64 -5.48
CA ALA A 110 6.18 -8.81 -6.93
C ALA A 110 6.35 -10.30 -7.31
N ASN A 111 7.32 -10.99 -6.70
CA ASN A 111 7.56 -12.42 -6.93
C ASN A 111 6.34 -13.27 -6.57
N ALA A 112 5.68 -12.95 -5.45
CA ALA A 112 4.47 -13.65 -5.03
C ALA A 112 3.22 -13.24 -5.81
N LYS A 113 3.29 -12.19 -6.65
CA LYS A 113 2.16 -11.57 -7.36
C LYS A 113 1.02 -11.17 -6.41
N LYS A 114 1.38 -10.63 -5.24
CA LYS A 114 0.44 -10.30 -4.16
C LYS A 114 0.44 -8.80 -3.85
N GLN A 115 -0.75 -8.24 -3.70
CA GLN A 115 -0.92 -6.86 -3.22
C GLN A 115 -0.75 -6.74 -1.69
N THR A 116 -0.89 -7.84 -0.95
CA THR A 116 -0.91 -7.84 0.52
C THR A 116 -0.48 -9.19 1.07
N ILE A 117 0.05 -9.17 2.30
CA ILE A 117 0.01 -10.32 3.19
C ILE A 117 -1.45 -10.55 3.57
N LYS A 118 -1.92 -11.80 3.48
CA LYS A 118 -3.31 -12.16 3.82
C LYS A 118 -3.45 -12.34 5.33
N ARG A 119 -4.63 -12.04 5.88
CA ARG A 119 -4.94 -12.45 7.26
C ARG A 119 -4.94 -13.97 7.36
N LYS A 120 -4.45 -14.49 8.49
CA LYS A 120 -4.60 -15.90 8.86
C LYS A 120 -6.04 -16.19 9.26
#